data_AF-A0A8A1M558-F1
#
_entry.id   AF-A0A8A1M558-F1
#
_cell.length_a   1.000
_cell.length_b   1.000
_cell.length_c   1.000
_cell.angle_alpha   90.00
_cell.angle_beta   90.00
_cell.angle_gamma   90.00
#
_symmetry.space_group_name_H-M   'P 1'
#
loop_
_entity.id
_entity.type
_entity.pdbx_description
1 polymer ?
#
loop_
_entity_poly.entity_id
_entity_poly.type
_entity_poly.pdbx_seq_one_letter_code
_entity_poly.pdbx_strand_id
1 'polypeptide(L)'
;MSDKPSKSSAETPAAGGDDKAKKARDTLGSIYSFYAANHDSLERVPSFMSDSSRDLPIIFQTDTVPTAEETEQLKKNLSDLIKTQEIIDQIPDQERQLMIEAANASTIKRAENRATKN
;
A
#
# COMPACT_ATOMS: atom_id res chain seq x y z
N MET A 1 11.12 46.25 -35.27
CA MET A 1 10.64 45.00 -35.88
C MET A 1 10.91 43.91 -34.86
N SER A 2 9.85 43.36 -34.28
CA SER A 2 9.92 42.42 -33.16
C SER A 2 9.75 41.01 -33.70
N ASP A 3 10.81 40.21 -33.66
CA ASP A 3 10.76 38.80 -34.00
C ASP A 3 10.06 38.02 -32.88
N LYS A 4 8.93 37.41 -33.23
CA LYS A 4 8.19 36.47 -32.39
C LYS A 4 8.93 35.13 -32.36
N PRO A 5 9.03 34.44 -31.20
CA PRO A 5 9.47 33.06 -31.16
C PRO A 5 8.37 32.12 -31.69
N SER A 6 8.78 31.20 -32.58
CA SER A 6 7.98 30.11 -33.14
C SER A 6 7.34 29.25 -32.06
N LYS A 7 6.05 28.96 -32.24
CA LYS A 7 5.27 28.07 -31.37
C LYS A 7 5.88 26.67 -31.35
N SER A 8 6.15 26.21 -30.13
CA SER A 8 6.34 24.82 -29.72
C SER A 8 5.22 23.93 -30.29
N SER A 9 5.60 22.94 -31.09
CA SER A 9 4.74 21.80 -31.43
C SER A 9 4.57 20.95 -30.17
N ALA A 10 3.51 21.20 -29.42
CA ALA A 10 3.07 20.31 -28.36
C ALA A 10 2.55 19.02 -28.98
N GLU A 11 3.40 18.00 -28.92
CA GLU A 11 3.08 16.60 -29.14
C GLU A 11 1.85 16.23 -28.29
N THR A 12 0.74 15.91 -28.96
CA THR A 12 -0.51 15.51 -28.30
C THR A 12 -0.38 14.05 -27.87
N PRO A 13 -0.50 13.70 -26.58
CA PRO A 13 -0.42 12.31 -26.17
C PRO A 13 -1.67 11.54 -26.61
N ALA A 14 -1.46 10.28 -26.99
CA ALA A 14 -2.37 9.37 -27.65
C ALA A 14 -3.79 9.27 -27.06
N ALA A 15 -4.80 9.54 -27.89
CA ALA A 15 -6.24 9.51 -27.61
C ALA A 15 -6.86 8.10 -27.42
N GLY A 16 -6.12 7.13 -26.87
CA GLY A 16 -6.60 5.74 -26.73
C GLY A 16 -7.06 5.32 -25.33
N GLY A 17 -6.49 5.92 -24.27
CA GLY A 17 -6.79 5.58 -22.88
C GLY A 17 -8.02 6.30 -22.31
N ASP A 18 -8.21 7.55 -22.73
CA ASP A 18 -9.25 8.43 -22.20
C ASP A 18 -10.66 7.95 -22.56
N ASP A 19 -10.85 7.35 -23.73
CA ASP A 19 -12.18 6.92 -24.19
C ASP A 19 -12.67 5.66 -23.47
N LYS A 20 -11.76 4.75 -23.11
CA LYS A 20 -12.10 3.59 -22.28
C LYS A 20 -12.43 4.01 -20.85
N ALA A 21 -11.65 4.94 -20.29
CA ALA A 21 -11.90 5.47 -18.95
C ALA A 21 -13.21 6.26 -18.88
N LYS A 22 -13.49 7.11 -19.88
CA LYS A 22 -14.78 7.83 -20.01
C LYS A 22 -15.94 6.86 -20.13
N LYS A 23 -15.86 5.88 -21.03
CA LYS A 23 -16.91 4.86 -21.20
C LYS A 23 -17.16 4.07 -19.91
N ALA A 24 -16.11 3.69 -19.19
CA ALA A 24 -16.24 3.01 -17.91
C ALA A 24 -16.94 3.89 -16.86
N ARG A 25 -16.59 5.19 -16.79
CA ARG A 25 -17.25 6.16 -15.92
C ARG A 25 -18.71 6.38 -16.29
N ASP A 26 -19.03 6.53 -17.56
CA ASP A 26 -20.40 6.71 -18.05
C ASP A 26 -21.26 5.46 -17.77
N THR A 27 -20.68 4.28 -17.96
CA THR A 27 -21.34 3.00 -17.66
C THR A 27 -21.63 2.88 -16.16
N LEU A 28 -20.65 3.18 -15.32
CA LEU A 28 -20.82 3.14 -13.86
C LEU A 28 -21.82 4.20 -13.39
N GLY A 29 -21.79 5.40 -13.96
CA GLY A 29 -22.73 6.48 -13.65
C GLY A 29 -24.17 6.11 -14.03
N SER A 30 -24.36 5.43 -15.16
CA SER A 30 -25.66 4.92 -15.59
C SER A 30 -26.21 3.87 -14.61
N ILE A 31 -25.37 2.92 -14.18
CA ILE A 31 -25.74 1.91 -13.18
C ILE A 31 -26.12 2.57 -11.85
N TYR A 32 -25.33 3.54 -11.39
CA TYR A 32 -25.61 4.26 -10.15
C TYR A 32 -26.93 5.02 -10.22
N SER A 33 -27.17 5.72 -11.34
CA SER A 33 -28.40 6.48 -11.57
C SER A 33 -29.64 5.59 -11.57
N PHE A 34 -29.54 4.38 -12.14
CA PHE A 34 -30.63 3.40 -12.12
C PHE A 34 -30.98 2.99 -10.69
N TYR A 35 -30.01 2.57 -9.89
CA TYR A 35 -30.29 2.13 -8.51
C TYR A 35 -30.69 3.30 -7.60
N ALA A 36 -30.17 4.51 -7.82
CA ALA A 36 -30.56 5.69 -7.08
C ALA A 36 -32.02 6.10 -7.36
N ALA A 37 -32.47 6.00 -8.61
CA ALA A 37 -33.84 6.36 -8.99
C ALA A 37 -34.88 5.29 -8.64
N ASN A 38 -34.46 4.03 -8.48
CA ASN A 38 -35.35 2.88 -8.27
C ASN A 38 -35.12 2.21 -6.90
N HIS A 39 -34.48 2.92 -5.96
CA HIS A 39 -34.10 2.35 -4.68
C HIS A 39 -35.28 1.72 -3.92
N ASP A 40 -36.45 2.37 -3.95
CA ASP A 40 -37.64 1.96 -3.19
C ASP A 40 -38.49 0.89 -3.89
N SER A 41 -38.26 0.65 -5.19
CA SER A 41 -39.03 -0.29 -6.01
C SER A 41 -38.28 -1.61 -6.26
N LEU A 42 -37.00 -1.68 -5.93
CA LEU A 42 -36.16 -2.85 -6.17
C LEU A 42 -36.13 -3.77 -4.96
N GLU A 43 -36.47 -5.05 -5.16
CA GLU A 43 -36.39 -6.09 -4.12
C GLU A 43 -34.97 -6.31 -3.61
N ARG A 44 -33.95 -5.99 -4.43
CA ARG A 44 -32.54 -6.18 -4.08
C ARG A 44 -31.68 -5.06 -4.62
N VAL A 45 -31.23 -4.19 -3.72
CA VAL A 45 -30.23 -3.16 -4.00
C VAL A 45 -28.83 -3.70 -3.62
N PRO A 46 -27.82 -3.58 -4.51
CA PRO A 46 -26.46 -3.99 -4.19
C PRO A 46 -25.90 -3.23 -2.98
N SER A 47 -25.12 -3.91 -2.14
CA SER A 47 -24.56 -3.34 -0.90
C SER A 47 -23.71 -2.09 -1.14
N PHE A 48 -23.03 -1.98 -2.29
CA PHE A 48 -22.20 -0.80 -2.63
C PHE A 48 -23.03 0.47 -2.90
N MET A 49 -24.36 0.36 -3.08
CA MET A 49 -25.26 1.51 -3.20
C MET A 49 -25.73 2.03 -1.84
N SER A 50 -25.46 1.30 -0.75
CA SER A 50 -25.84 1.71 0.60
C SER A 50 -25.13 2.98 1.02
N ASP A 51 -25.78 3.80 1.85
CA ASP A 51 -25.16 5.01 2.41
C ASP A 51 -23.87 4.71 3.18
N SER A 52 -23.76 3.51 3.78
CA SER A 52 -22.52 3.06 4.44
C SER A 52 -21.34 2.80 3.50
N SER A 53 -21.56 2.63 2.19
CA SER A 53 -20.49 2.50 1.19
C SER A 53 -20.03 3.83 0.61
N ARG A 54 -20.69 4.95 0.96
CA ARG A 54 -20.30 6.30 0.48
C ARG A 54 -19.07 6.87 1.19
N ASP A 55 -18.84 6.46 2.43
CA ASP A 55 -17.72 6.95 3.23
C ASP A 55 -16.50 6.04 3.06
N LEU A 56 -15.66 6.39 2.08
CA LEU A 56 -14.25 6.00 2.10
C LEU A 56 -13.50 7.12 2.82
N PRO A 57 -13.14 6.98 4.10
CA PRO A 57 -12.36 7.99 4.79
C PRO A 57 -10.97 8.04 4.14
N ILE A 58 -10.76 8.99 3.23
CA ILE A 58 -9.43 9.35 2.75
C ILE A 58 -8.81 10.20 3.85
N ILE A 59 -8.21 9.54 4.83
CA ILE A 59 -7.46 10.20 5.88
C ILE A 59 -6.13 10.65 5.26
N PHE A 60 -6.05 11.94 4.88
CA PHE A 60 -4.77 12.56 4.61
C PHE A 60 -4.04 12.71 5.95
N GLN A 61 -2.97 11.95 6.15
CA GLN A 61 -2.07 12.18 7.28
C GLN A 61 -1.50 13.59 7.13
N THR A 62 -1.99 14.51 7.96
CA THR A 62 -1.56 15.92 8.02
C THR A 62 -0.23 16.08 8.74
N ASP A 63 0.19 15.05 9.46
CA ASP A 63 1.31 15.13 10.36
C ASP A 63 2.56 14.65 9.63
N THR A 64 3.27 15.65 9.09
CA THR A 64 4.63 15.58 8.53
C THR A 64 4.82 14.60 7.36
N VAL A 65 4.91 15.15 6.16
CA VAL A 65 5.56 14.45 5.04
C VAL A 65 7.00 14.12 5.49
N PRO A 66 7.41 12.84 5.49
CA PRO A 66 8.75 12.48 5.93
C PRO A 66 9.78 13.23 5.08
N THR A 67 10.79 13.77 5.75
CA THR A 67 11.87 14.51 5.09
C THR A 67 12.63 13.60 4.13
N ALA A 68 13.25 14.17 3.10
CA ALA A 68 14.02 13.38 2.13
C ALA A 68 15.10 12.51 2.81
N GLU A 69 15.75 13.03 3.86
CA GLU A 69 16.73 12.30 4.66
C GLU A 69 16.12 11.11 5.41
N GLU A 70 14.95 11.29 6.05
CA GLU A 70 14.22 10.21 6.72
C GLU A 70 13.79 9.13 5.72
N THR A 71 13.37 9.51 4.51
CA THR A 71 13.00 8.54 3.48
C THR A 71 14.18 7.74 2.97
N GLU A 72 15.35 8.36 2.78
CA GLU A 72 16.57 7.66 2.35
C GLU A 72 17.10 6.73 3.45
N GLN A 73 17.06 7.18 4.70
CA GLN A 73 17.42 6.33 5.84
C GLN A 73 16.47 5.14 5.96
N LEU A 74 15.16 5.35 5.78
CA LEU A 74 14.18 4.28 5.83
C LEU A 74 14.37 3.28 4.68
N LYS A 75 14.63 3.75 3.46
CA LYS A 75 14.97 2.88 2.31
C LYS A 75 16.19 2.02 2.59
N LYS A 76 17.24 2.62 3.16
CA LYS A 76 18.47 1.89 3.53
C LYS A 76 18.17 0.82 4.58
N ASN A 77 17.45 1.18 5.65
CA ASN A 77 17.06 0.24 6.70
C ASN A 77 16.23 -0.92 6.13
N LEU A 78 15.28 -0.65 5.22
CA LEU A 78 14.47 -1.68 4.58
C LEU A 78 15.30 -2.59 3.68
N SER A 79 16.22 -2.03 2.88
CA SER A 79 17.15 -2.82 2.07
C SER A 79 17.98 -3.77 2.93
N ASP A 80 18.51 -3.29 4.05
CA ASP A 80 19.34 -4.11 4.93
C ASP A 80 18.50 -5.21 5.61
N LEU A 81 17.27 -4.91 6.02
CA LEU A 81 16.33 -5.90 6.55
C LEU A 81 15.98 -6.99 5.53
N ILE A 82 15.72 -6.61 4.28
CA ILE A 82 15.42 -7.57 3.20
C ILE A 82 16.61 -8.50 2.99
N LYS A 83 17.84 -7.95 2.89
CA LYS A 83 19.06 -8.77 2.76
C LYS A 83 19.23 -9.73 3.93
N THR A 84 18.98 -9.28 5.15
CA THR A 84 19.05 -10.17 6.33
C THR A 84 18.01 -11.28 6.26
N GLN A 85 16.79 -10.98 5.79
CA GLN A 85 15.73 -11.96 5.64
C GLN A 85 16.07 -12.98 4.55
N GLU A 86 16.60 -12.54 3.41
CA GLU A 86 17.06 -13.42 2.33
C GLU A 86 18.16 -14.37 2.79
N ILE A 87 19.10 -13.88 3.61
CA ILE A 87 20.15 -14.73 4.22
C ILE A 87 19.53 -15.75 5.17
N ILE A 88 18.59 -15.31 6.02
CA ILE A 88 17.88 -16.20 6.95
C ILE A 88 17.14 -17.31 6.17
N ASP A 89 16.49 -16.97 5.07
CA ASP A 89 15.73 -17.92 4.23
C ASP A 89 16.60 -18.88 3.43
N GLN A 90 17.89 -18.59 3.28
CA GLN A 90 18.89 -19.52 2.74
C GLN A 90 19.42 -20.52 3.79
N ILE A 91 19.15 -20.33 5.08
CA ILE A 91 19.56 -21.27 6.14
C ILE A 91 18.71 -22.54 6.04
N PRO A 92 19.32 -23.74 5.92
CA PRO A 92 18.60 -25.01 5.95
C PRO A 92 17.75 -25.17 7.22
N ASP A 93 16.57 -25.76 7.10
CA ASP A 93 15.60 -25.89 8.20
C ASP A 93 16.19 -26.54 9.46
N GLN A 94 17.07 -27.53 9.30
CA GLN A 94 17.74 -28.21 10.40
C GLN A 94 18.68 -27.27 11.18
N GLU A 95 19.45 -26.45 10.47
CA GLU A 95 20.37 -25.48 11.10
C GLU A 95 19.58 -24.36 11.78
N ARG A 96 18.47 -23.93 11.17
CA ARG A 96 17.54 -22.96 11.76
C ARG A 96 16.92 -23.49 13.05
N GLN A 97 16.48 -24.74 13.08
CA GLN A 97 15.95 -25.39 14.29
C GLN A 97 17.01 -25.46 15.40
N LEU A 98 18.23 -25.87 15.06
CA LEU A 98 19.34 -25.94 16.02
C LEU A 98 19.70 -24.56 16.59
N MET A 99 19.67 -23.52 15.78
CA MET A 99 19.88 -22.13 16.22
C MET A 99 18.77 -21.65 17.17
N ILE A 100 17.51 -21.98 16.88
CA ILE A 100 16.37 -21.65 17.75
C ILE A 100 16.48 -22.38 19.09
N GLU A 101 16.80 -23.67 19.07
CA GLU A 101 17.02 -24.47 20.28
C GLU A 101 18.17 -23.93 21.13
N ALA A 102 19.29 -23.57 20.50
CA ALA A 102 20.43 -22.96 21.18
C ALA A 102 20.08 -21.59 21.81
N ALA A 103 19.30 -20.76 21.10
CA ALA A 103 18.82 -19.48 21.61
C ALA A 103 17.87 -19.66 22.81
N ASN A 104 16.95 -20.63 22.73
CA ASN A 104 16.04 -20.98 23.82
C ASN A 104 16.80 -21.54 25.03
N ALA A 105 17.77 -22.43 24.82
CA ALA A 105 18.63 -22.93 25.90
C ALA A 105 19.46 -21.81 26.56
N SER A 106 19.93 -20.83 25.77
CA SER A 106 20.66 -19.66 26.28
C SER A 106 19.78 -18.74 27.14
N THR A 107 18.52 -18.53 26.74
CA THR A 107 17.58 -17.68 27.50
C THR A 107 17.13 -18.36 28.79
N ILE A 108 16.88 -19.67 28.76
CA ILE A 108 16.57 -20.48 29.96
C ILE A 108 17.73 -20.42 30.96
N LYS A 109 18.98 -20.68 30.53
CA LYS A 109 20.16 -20.58 31.40
C LYS A 109 20.35 -19.18 31.98
N ARG A 110 20.02 -18.12 31.24
CA ARG A 110 20.07 -16.73 31.75
C ARG A 110 19.00 -16.46 32.80
N ALA A 111 17.81 -17.03 32.66
CA ALA A 111 16.76 -16.94 33.67
C ALA A 111 17.14 -17.70 34.96
N GLU A 112 17.67 -18.92 34.83
CA GLU A 112 18.16 -19.74 35.95
C GLU A 112 19.29 -19.05 36.75
N ASN A 113 20.25 -18.44 36.04
CA ASN A 113 21.34 -17.68 36.66
C ASN A 113 20.88 -16.39 37.36
N ARG A 114 19.73 -15.84 36.98
CA ARG A 114 19.11 -14.70 37.68
C ARG A 114 18.34 -15.16 38.92
N ALA A 115 17.65 -16.30 38.85
CA ALA A 115 16.88 -16.85 39.97
C ALA A 115 17.76 -17.36 41.12
N THR A 116 18.95 -17.90 40.82
CA THR A 116 19.91 -18.43 41.81
C THR A 116 20.75 -17.35 42.50
N LYS A 117 20.66 -16.09 42.06
CA LYS A 117 21.39 -14.94 42.64
C LYS A 117 20.58 -14.14 43.68
N ASN A 118 19.34 -14.53 43.94
CA ASN A 118 18.45 -13.91 44.93
C ASN A 118 18.22 -14.83 46.12
#